data_AF-A0A8R1U1U4-F1
#
_entry.id   AF-A0A8R1U1U4-F1
#
_cell.length_a   1.000
_cell.length_b   1.000
_cell.length_c   1.000
_cell.angle_alpha   90.00
_cell.angle_beta   90.00
_cell.angle_gamma   90.00
#
_symmetry.space_group_name_H-M   'P 1'
#
loop_
_entity.id
_entity.type
_entity.pdbx_description
1 polymer ?
#
loop_
_entity_poly.entity_id
_entity_poly.type
_entity_poly.pdbx_seq_one_letter_code
_entity_poly.pdbx_strand_id
1 'polypeptide(L)'
;MVKVECLKNHTKQCKMSKDVAGEYYKQLFKMHRNLAKYYDAEDIDPDAIPRSQKFVMYGMRELQYFFKLPHVYGDDRKWKSALSAFKDHYEELDMPLTEFIKSKGALMAVMEKHAGGVSPDQKKNWDALFDKAYADMKQWNWY
;
A
#
# COMPACT_ATOMS: atom_id res chain seq x y z
N MET A 1 1.47 3.26 -20.13
CA MET A 1 1.98 1.88 -19.93
C MET A 1 2.87 1.87 -18.69
N VAL A 2 2.67 0.92 -17.77
CA VAL A 2 3.48 0.78 -16.55
C VAL A 2 4.80 0.06 -16.87
N LYS A 3 5.94 0.68 -16.56
CA LYS A 3 7.29 0.09 -16.67
C LYS A 3 7.56 -0.80 -15.44
N VAL A 4 7.10 -2.04 -15.47
CA VAL A 4 7.14 -2.94 -14.30
C VAL A 4 8.55 -3.19 -13.74
N GLU A 5 9.59 -3.26 -14.58
CA GLU A 5 10.96 -3.47 -14.11
C GLU A 5 11.49 -2.29 -13.28
N CYS A 6 11.06 -1.06 -13.59
CA CYS A 6 11.37 0.12 -12.79
C CYS A 6 10.81 -0.04 -11.37
N LEU A 7 9.56 -0.52 -11.25
CA LEU A 7 8.90 -0.72 -9.97
C LEU A 7 9.46 -1.93 -9.20
N LYS A 8 9.73 -3.06 -9.87
CA LYS A 8 10.35 -4.24 -9.25
C LYS A 8 11.73 -3.94 -8.68
N ASN A 9 12.53 -3.11 -9.37
CA ASN A 9 13.83 -2.72 -8.84
C ASN A 9 13.69 -1.74 -7.67
N HIS A 10 12.69 -0.85 -7.72
CA HIS A 10 12.39 0.06 -6.63
C HIS A 10 11.93 -0.68 -5.36
N THR A 11 11.04 -1.68 -5.48
CA THR A 11 10.61 -2.49 -4.33
C THR A 11 11.76 -3.28 -3.70
N LYS A 12 12.72 -3.78 -4.49
CA LYS A 12 13.93 -4.44 -3.97
C LYS A 12 14.83 -3.52 -3.14
N GLN A 13 14.84 -2.22 -3.42
CA GLN A 13 15.62 -1.25 -2.65
C GLN A 13 15.00 -1.01 -1.26
N CYS A 14 13.68 -1.15 -1.13
CA CYS A 14 12.98 -1.05 0.14
C CYS A 14 13.04 -2.38 0.93
N LYS A 15 14.13 -2.59 1.67
CA LYS A 15 14.30 -3.80 2.51
C LYS A 15 13.23 -3.84 3.61
N MET A 16 12.36 -4.85 3.56
CA MET A 16 11.31 -5.03 4.57
C MET A 16 11.91 -5.17 5.97
N SER A 17 11.47 -4.32 6.90
CA SER A 17 11.84 -4.37 8.31
C SER A 17 10.67 -3.88 9.17
N LYS A 18 10.80 -4.00 10.50
CA LYS A 18 9.79 -3.47 11.43
C LYS A 18 9.62 -1.96 11.28
N ASP A 19 10.71 -1.23 11.05
CA ASP A 19 10.68 0.23 10.89
C ASP A 19 9.93 0.63 9.62
N VAL A 20 10.19 -0.05 8.49
CA VAL A 20 9.49 0.19 7.22
C VAL A 20 7.98 -0.08 7.36
N ALA A 21 7.63 -1.19 8.01
CA ALA A 21 6.25 -1.59 8.22
C ALA A 21 5.48 -0.61 9.13
N GLY A 22 6.10 -0.20 10.24
CA GLY A 22 5.51 0.79 11.14
C GLY A 22 5.36 2.17 10.51
N GLU A 23 6.33 2.59 9.68
CA GLU A 23 6.30 3.86 8.96
C GLU A 23 5.09 3.96 8.04
N TYR A 24 4.67 2.86 7.39
CA TYR A 24 3.51 2.87 6.49
C TYR A 24 2.24 3.37 7.18
N TYR A 25 1.85 2.78 8.31
CA TYR A 25 0.64 3.20 9.02
C TYR A 25 0.78 4.57 9.68
N LYS A 26 1.98 4.93 10.14
CA LYS A 26 2.27 6.30 10.56
C LYS A 26 1.94 7.29 9.45
N GLN A 27 2.42 7.06 8.23
CA GLN A 27 2.17 7.94 7.08
C GLN A 27 0.69 7.91 6.67
N LEU A 28 0.06 6.74 6.66
CA LEU A 28 -1.35 6.59 6.33
C LEU A 28 -2.23 7.43 7.27
N PHE A 29 -2.02 7.33 8.58
CA PHE A 29 -2.83 8.08 9.54
C PHE A 29 -2.46 9.56 9.62
N LYS A 30 -1.21 9.95 9.32
CA LYS A 30 -0.87 11.37 9.16
C LYS A 30 -1.59 12.01 7.97
N MET A 31 -1.66 11.33 6.83
CA MET A 31 -2.30 11.85 5.61
C MET A 31 -3.82 11.71 5.64
N HIS A 32 -4.32 10.64 6.26
CA HIS A 32 -5.71 10.23 6.22
C HIS A 32 -6.20 9.86 7.63
N ARG A 33 -6.19 10.87 8.51
CA ARG A 33 -6.95 11.00 9.77
C ARG A 33 -8.03 9.94 9.98
N ASN A 34 -9.02 10.05 9.12
CA ASN A 34 -10.28 9.35 9.15
C ASN A 34 -10.17 7.83 8.95
N LEU A 35 -9.05 7.31 8.44
CA LEU A 35 -8.85 5.88 8.25
C LEU A 35 -8.45 5.17 9.54
N ALA A 36 -7.89 5.89 10.52
CA ALA A 36 -7.45 5.32 11.79
C ALA A 36 -8.58 4.59 12.54
N LYS A 37 -9.84 4.99 12.32
CA LYS A 37 -11.02 4.34 12.91
C LYS A 37 -11.22 2.89 12.52
N TYR A 38 -10.81 2.50 11.31
CA TYR A 38 -10.91 1.11 10.86
C TYR A 38 -9.87 0.20 11.54
N TYR A 39 -8.97 0.80 12.33
CA TYR A 39 -7.87 0.09 12.99
C TYR A 39 -7.86 0.28 14.52
N ASP A 40 -8.92 0.86 15.10
CA ASP A 40 -9.01 1.24 16.52
C ASP A 40 -7.84 2.14 16.94
N ALA A 41 -7.53 3.17 16.14
CA ALA A 41 -6.36 4.03 16.32
C ALA A 41 -6.66 5.53 16.26
N GLU A 42 -7.91 5.94 16.41
CA GLU A 42 -8.35 7.35 16.33
C GLU A 42 -7.63 8.26 17.33
N ASP A 43 -7.36 7.71 18.52
CA ASP A 43 -6.75 8.39 19.67
C ASP A 43 -5.24 8.15 19.78
N ILE A 44 -4.66 7.36 18.87
CA ILE A 44 -3.23 7.07 18.87
C ILE A 44 -2.49 8.15 18.07
N ASP A 45 -1.48 8.77 18.68
CA ASP A 45 -0.56 9.63 17.95
C ASP A 45 0.13 8.83 16.82
N PRO A 46 0.03 9.25 15.55
CA PRO A 46 0.70 8.58 14.44
C PRO A 46 2.21 8.38 14.63
N ASP A 47 2.90 9.24 15.38
CA ASP A 47 4.33 9.06 15.69
C ASP A 47 4.61 7.91 16.68
N ALA A 48 3.60 7.45 17.42
CA ALA A 48 3.69 6.27 18.29
C ALA A 48 3.43 4.94 17.54
N ILE A 49 2.76 4.98 16.38
CA ILE A 49 2.37 3.80 15.58
C ILE A 49 3.53 2.83 15.29
N PRO A 50 4.75 3.27 14.92
CA PRO A 50 5.83 2.33 14.62
C PRO A 50 6.27 1.45 15.80
N ARG A 51 5.91 1.82 17.04
CA ARG A 51 6.19 1.03 18.25
C ARG A 51 5.13 -0.04 18.54
N SER A 52 3.98 0.00 17.86
CA SER A 52 2.89 -0.95 18.05
C SER A 52 3.12 -2.22 17.24
N GLN A 53 3.14 -3.37 17.91
CA GLN A 53 3.28 -4.67 17.24
C GLN A 53 2.12 -4.94 16.27
N LYS A 54 0.88 -4.51 16.58
CA LYS A 54 -0.29 -4.62 15.68
C LYS A 54 0.00 -3.97 14.34
N PHE A 55 0.45 -2.71 14.36
CA PHE A 55 0.71 -1.94 13.14
C PHE A 55 1.97 -2.39 12.40
N VAL A 56 2.98 -2.87 13.10
CA VAL A 56 4.13 -3.51 12.45
C VAL A 56 3.70 -4.77 11.70
N MET A 57 2.85 -5.62 12.27
CA MET A 57 2.35 -6.83 11.60
C MET A 57 1.47 -6.50 10.40
N TYR A 58 0.53 -5.57 10.56
CA TYR A 58 -0.29 -5.10 9.45
C TYR A 58 0.55 -4.47 8.35
N GLY A 59 1.52 -3.63 8.70
CA GLY A 59 2.38 -2.94 7.74
C GLY A 59 3.21 -3.92 6.93
N MET A 60 3.75 -4.98 7.56
CA MET A 60 4.45 -6.05 6.85
C MET A 60 3.55 -6.76 5.85
N ARG A 61 2.31 -7.07 6.24
CA ARG A 61 1.32 -7.76 5.38
C ARG A 61 0.94 -6.90 4.17
N GLU A 62 0.54 -5.65 4.40
CA GLU A 62 0.04 -4.78 3.33
C GLU A 62 1.16 -4.34 2.37
N LEU A 63 2.36 -4.05 2.88
CA LEU A 63 3.52 -3.77 2.03
C LEU A 63 3.90 -4.96 1.15
N GLN A 64 3.79 -6.20 1.64
CA GLN A 64 4.00 -7.39 0.80
C GLN A 64 2.97 -7.46 -0.35
N TYR A 65 1.71 -7.10 -0.09
CA TYR A 65 0.71 -7.02 -1.16
C TYR A 65 1.09 -5.97 -2.21
N PHE A 66 1.50 -4.77 -1.79
CA PHE A 66 1.94 -3.72 -2.72
C PHE A 66 3.16 -4.17 -3.53
N PHE A 67 4.14 -4.79 -2.87
CA PHE A 67 5.37 -5.21 -3.52
C PHE A 67 5.15 -6.36 -4.49
N LYS A 68 4.07 -7.14 -4.35
CA LYS A 68 3.66 -8.17 -5.31
C LYS A 68 3.08 -7.59 -6.60
N LEU A 69 2.42 -6.42 -6.56
CA LEU A 69 1.69 -5.87 -7.71
C LEU A 69 2.56 -5.74 -8.99
N PRO A 70 3.78 -5.18 -8.95
CA PRO A 70 4.64 -5.11 -10.13
C PRO A 70 5.01 -6.47 -10.73
N HIS A 71 4.98 -7.55 -9.94
CA HIS A 71 5.36 -8.89 -10.42
C HIS A 71 4.24 -9.63 -11.14
N VAL A 72 2.99 -9.23 -10.90
CA VAL A 72 1.81 -9.89 -11.47
C VAL A 72 1.07 -9.00 -12.48
N TYR A 73 1.50 -7.74 -12.63
CA TYR A 73 0.95 -6.85 -13.64
C TYR A 73 1.13 -7.42 -15.05
N GLY A 74 0.02 -7.52 -15.80
CA GLY A 74 -0.04 -8.12 -17.13
C GLY A 74 -0.42 -9.61 -17.15
N ASP A 75 -0.52 -10.28 -15.99
CA ASP A 75 -1.10 -11.61 -15.84
C ASP A 75 -2.45 -11.47 -15.12
N ASP A 76 -3.55 -11.39 -15.88
CA ASP A 76 -4.88 -11.03 -15.35
C ASP A 76 -5.34 -11.91 -14.18
N ARG A 77 -5.03 -13.22 -14.25
CA ARG A 77 -5.39 -14.16 -13.18
C ARG A 77 -4.61 -13.86 -11.90
N LYS A 78 -3.29 -13.69 -12.00
CA LYS A 78 -2.46 -13.36 -10.84
C LYS A 78 -2.72 -11.96 -10.33
N TRP A 79 -3.03 -11.02 -11.21
CA TRP A 79 -3.39 -9.64 -10.90
C TRP A 79 -4.65 -9.59 -10.05
N LYS A 80 -5.74 -10.21 -10.51
CA LYS A 80 -7.00 -10.30 -9.75
C LYS A 80 -6.80 -10.96 -8.38
N SER A 81 -6.01 -12.03 -8.31
CA SER A 81 -5.67 -12.69 -7.03
C SER A 81 -4.80 -11.84 -6.11
N ALA A 82 -3.92 -10.98 -6.63
CA ALA A 82 -3.15 -10.06 -5.81
C ALA A 82 -4.02 -8.92 -5.27
N LEU A 83 -4.97 -8.42 -6.08
CA LEU A 83 -5.92 -7.39 -5.65
C LEU A 83 -6.96 -7.94 -4.65
N SER A 84 -7.34 -9.21 -4.75
CA SER A 84 -8.26 -9.81 -3.77
C SER A 84 -7.65 -9.83 -2.36
N ALA A 85 -6.33 -9.93 -2.22
CA ALA A 85 -5.69 -9.86 -0.90
C ALA A 85 -5.91 -8.51 -0.21
N PHE A 86 -6.01 -7.41 -0.97
CA PHE A 86 -6.40 -6.11 -0.41
C PHE A 86 -7.88 -6.09 -0.06
N LYS A 87 -8.75 -6.62 -0.92
CA LYS A 87 -10.18 -6.75 -0.64
C LYS A 87 -10.42 -7.48 0.67
N ASP A 88 -9.82 -8.66 0.83
CA ASP A 88 -9.97 -9.50 2.03
C ASP A 88 -9.45 -8.78 3.29
N HIS A 89 -8.30 -8.10 3.20
CA HIS A 89 -7.75 -7.29 4.30
C HIS A 89 -8.65 -6.11 4.68
N TYR A 90 -9.26 -5.44 3.70
CA TYR A 90 -10.10 -4.27 3.92
C TYR A 90 -11.47 -4.69 4.47
N GLU A 91 -12.01 -5.82 4.01
CA GLU A 91 -13.23 -6.43 4.56
C GLU A 91 -13.04 -6.91 6.00
N GLU A 92 -11.87 -7.45 6.36
CA GLU A 92 -11.53 -7.81 7.76
C GLU A 92 -11.59 -6.59 8.70
N LEU A 93 -11.37 -5.38 8.18
CA LEU A 93 -11.32 -4.13 8.93
C LEU A 93 -12.60 -3.28 8.78
N ASP A 94 -13.64 -3.81 8.15
CA ASP A 94 -14.84 -3.07 7.75
C ASP A 94 -14.53 -1.76 6.98
N MET A 95 -13.39 -1.71 6.29
CA MET A 95 -12.94 -0.54 5.54
C MET A 95 -13.43 -0.63 4.08
N PRO A 96 -14.14 0.39 3.56
CA PRO A 96 -14.56 0.39 2.17
C PRO A 96 -13.38 0.32 1.21
N LEU A 97 -13.47 -0.55 0.19
CA LEU A 97 -12.38 -0.71 -0.78
C LEU A 97 -12.14 0.55 -1.64
N THR A 98 -13.10 1.48 -1.67
CA THR A 98 -12.90 2.83 -2.22
C THR A 98 -11.74 3.58 -1.56
N GLU A 99 -11.39 3.25 -0.32
CA GLU A 99 -10.29 3.86 0.42
C GLU A 99 -8.91 3.37 -0.03
N PHE A 100 -8.83 2.29 -0.82
CA PHE A 100 -7.57 1.74 -1.33
C PHE A 100 -6.69 2.82 -1.98
N ILE A 101 -7.28 3.76 -2.72
CA ILE A 101 -6.50 4.80 -3.41
C ILE A 101 -5.73 5.72 -2.45
N LYS A 102 -6.18 5.87 -1.20
CA LYS A 102 -5.52 6.66 -0.15
C LYS A 102 -4.24 6.00 0.37
N SER A 103 -4.10 4.68 0.23
CA SER A 103 -2.87 3.96 0.61
C SER A 103 -1.66 4.35 -0.25
N LYS A 104 -1.87 4.86 -1.47
CA LYS A 104 -0.81 5.25 -2.40
C LYS A 104 0.15 6.28 -1.80
N GLY A 105 -0.39 7.31 -1.14
CA GLY A 105 0.42 8.37 -0.54
C GLY A 105 1.34 7.83 0.56
N ALA A 106 0.81 6.96 1.42
CA ALA A 106 1.56 6.30 2.48
C ALA A 106 2.66 5.38 1.92
N LEU A 107 2.35 4.57 0.90
CA LEU A 107 3.35 3.75 0.23
C LEU A 107 4.47 4.63 -0.36
N MET A 108 4.14 5.72 -1.06
CA MET A 108 5.15 6.59 -1.66
C MET A 108 6.04 7.24 -0.60
N ALA A 109 5.49 7.66 0.55
CA ALA A 109 6.29 8.20 1.65
C ALA A 109 7.24 7.15 2.24
N VAL A 110 6.81 5.89 2.36
CA VAL A 110 7.68 4.79 2.80
C VAL A 110 8.79 4.55 1.78
N MET A 111 8.45 4.47 0.49
CA MET A 111 9.45 4.26 -0.57
C MET A 111 10.46 5.41 -0.62
N GLU A 112 10.01 6.66 -0.51
CA GLU A 112 10.88 7.85 -0.46
C GLU A 112 11.92 7.73 0.66
N LYS A 113 11.45 7.35 1.86
CA LYS A 113 12.31 7.27 3.05
C LYS A 113 13.22 6.04 3.07
N HIS A 114 12.75 4.89 2.56
CA HIS A 114 13.38 3.59 2.81
C HIS A 114 13.91 2.88 1.56
N ALA A 115 13.59 3.36 0.36
CA ALA A 115 14.10 2.82 -0.91
C ALA A 115 15.19 3.69 -1.55
N GLY A 116 15.61 4.78 -0.89
CA GLY A 116 16.57 5.74 -1.42
C GLY A 116 15.95 6.85 -2.28
N GLY A 117 14.68 7.19 -2.03
CA GLY A 117 13.92 8.20 -2.75
C GLY A 117 12.99 7.62 -3.83
N VAL A 118 12.09 8.45 -4.35
CA VAL A 118 11.20 8.12 -5.48
C VAL A 118 11.47 9.08 -6.63
N SER A 119 12.19 8.61 -7.65
CA SER A 119 12.39 9.35 -8.89
C SER A 119 11.05 9.70 -9.57
N PRO A 120 11.00 10.76 -10.40
CA PRO A 120 9.80 11.11 -11.16
C PRO A 120 9.25 9.95 -12.01
N ASP A 121 10.14 9.15 -12.61
CA ASP A 121 9.76 7.99 -13.40
C ASP A 121 9.15 6.88 -12.52
N GLN A 122 9.71 6.59 -11.35
CA GLN A 122 9.11 5.64 -10.40
C GLN A 122 7.73 6.11 -9.93
N LYS A 123 7.60 7.39 -9.55
CA LYS A 123 6.33 7.97 -9.10
C LYS A 123 5.24 7.83 -10.16
N LYS A 124 5.53 8.23 -11.40
CA LYS A 124 4.61 8.10 -12.54
C LYS A 124 4.16 6.66 -12.77
N ASN A 125 5.06 5.69 -12.63
CA ASN A 125 4.73 4.28 -12.83
C ASN A 125 3.92 3.70 -11.67
N TRP A 126 4.19 4.11 -10.43
CA TRP A 126 3.36 3.75 -9.27
C TRP A 126 1.96 4.34 -9.38
N ASP A 127 1.83 5.63 -9.77
CA ASP A 127 0.55 6.28 -10.02
C ASP A 127 -0.28 5.48 -11.04
N ALA A 128 0.31 5.18 -12.20
CA ALA A 128 -0.37 4.40 -13.24
C ALA A 128 -0.73 2.97 -12.80
N LEU A 129 0.07 2.33 -11.94
CA LEU A 129 -0.23 1.00 -11.41
C LEU A 129 -1.40 1.04 -10.43
N PHE A 130 -1.45 2.03 -9.53
CA PHE A 130 -2.55 2.23 -8.60
C PHE A 130 -3.84 2.61 -9.31
N ASP A 131 -3.78 3.47 -10.33
CA ASP A 131 -4.94 3.85 -11.13
C ASP A 131 -5.53 2.62 -11.84
N LYS A 132 -4.68 1.74 -12.39
CA LYS A 132 -5.12 0.47 -12.98
C LYS A 132 -5.75 -0.46 -11.94
N ALA A 133 -5.11 -0.62 -10.78
CA ALA A 133 -5.63 -1.44 -9.70
C ALA A 133 -7.01 -0.97 -9.24
N TYR A 134 -7.16 0.34 -9.01
CA TYR A 134 -8.41 0.94 -8.61
C TYR A 134 -9.50 0.75 -9.67
N ALA A 135 -9.18 1.03 -10.95
CA ALA A 135 -10.11 0.86 -12.06
C ALA A 135 -10.58 -0.60 -12.22
N ASP A 136 -9.69 -1.57 -12.08
CA ASP A 136 -10.04 -2.99 -12.20
C ASP A 136 -10.91 -3.48 -11.05
N MET A 137 -10.60 -3.07 -9.81
CA MET A 137 -11.43 -3.41 -8.66
C MET A 137 -12.86 -2.85 -8.81
N LYS A 138 -12.98 -1.64 -9.36
CA LYS A 138 -14.27 -1.04 -9.73
C LYS A 138 -14.97 -1.83 -10.84
N GLN A 139 -14.24 -2.21 -11.90
CA GLN A 139 -14.78 -2.98 -13.01
C GLN A 139 -15.33 -4.35 -12.56
N TRP A 140 -14.72 -4.96 -11.54
CA TRP A 140 -15.20 -6.21 -10.94
C TRP A 140 -16.32 -6.02 -9.92
N ASN A 141 -16.82 -4.79 -9.77
CA ASN A 141 -17.91 -4.43 -8.85
C ASN A 141 -17.59 -4.84 -7.41
N TRP A 142 -16.36 -4.63 -6.97
CA TRP A 142 -15.96 -4.81 -5.57
C TRP A 142 -16.34 -3.59 -4.71
N TYR A 143 -16.67 -2.46 -5.35
CA TYR A 143 -17.23 -1.26 -4.76
C TYR A 143 -17.85 -0.37 -5.85
#